data_AF-A0A219TAL7-F1
#
_entry.id   AF-A0A219TAL7-F1
#
_cell.length_a   1.000
_cell.length_b   1.000
_cell.length_c   1.000
_cell.angle_alpha   90.00
_cell.angle_beta   90.00
_cell.angle_gamma   90.00
#
_symmetry.space_group_name_H-M   'P 1'
#
loop_
_entity.id
_entity.type
_entity.pdbx_description
1 polymer ?
#
loop_
_entity_poly.entity_id
_entity_poly.type
_entity_poly.pdbx_seq_one_letter_code
_entity_poly.pdbx_strand_id
1 'polypeptide(L)'
;SPARFGQSVYQFLPHAYKYNFLNAWRLEAVRLRKKGLPVFGWQNELIWWYLLSLALLVGFGWAFGWLGMVFFLGQAFVAVTLLEIINYVEHYG
;
A
#
# COMPACT_ATOMS: atom_id res chain seq x y z
N SER A 1 1.59 17.56 2.10
CA SER A 1 1.02 17.77 3.45
C SER A 1 0.36 19.15 3.48
N PRO A 2 -0.84 19.30 4.08
CA PRO A 2 -1.05 18.88 5.45
C PRO A 2 -2.37 18.15 5.71
N ALA A 3 -2.27 17.08 6.50
CA ALA A 3 -3.36 16.66 7.35
C ALA A 3 -3.76 17.84 8.24
N ARG A 4 -5.05 18.18 8.26
CA ARG A 4 -5.61 19.13 9.21
C ARG A 4 -5.75 18.43 10.55
N PHE A 5 -5.20 19.04 11.59
CA PHE A 5 -5.36 18.66 12.99
C PHE A 5 -6.86 18.52 13.30
N GLY A 6 -7.31 17.31 13.70
CA GLY A 6 -8.69 17.06 14.15
C GLY A 6 -9.54 16.08 13.32
N GLN A 7 -9.03 15.40 12.29
CA GLN A 7 -9.77 14.29 11.66
C GLN A 7 -9.58 12.97 12.42
N SER A 8 -10.69 12.27 12.68
CA SER A 8 -10.67 10.87 13.13
C SER A 8 -9.82 10.03 12.17
N VAL A 9 -8.93 9.19 12.71
CA VAL A 9 -8.06 8.26 11.97
C VAL A 9 -8.87 7.49 10.92
N TYR A 10 -10.12 7.15 11.22
CA TYR A 10 -11.06 6.44 10.35
C TYR A 10 -11.52 7.22 9.10
N GLN A 11 -11.55 8.57 9.15
CA GLN A 11 -11.89 9.41 8.00
C GLN A 11 -10.67 9.75 7.14
N PHE A 12 -9.49 9.80 7.78
CA PHE A 12 -8.22 10.08 7.11
C PHE A 12 -7.69 8.86 6.34
N LEU A 13 -7.75 7.66 6.93
CA LEU A 13 -7.30 6.38 6.37
C LEU A 13 -7.70 6.16 4.90
N PRO A 14 -8.99 6.21 4.50
CA PRO A 14 -9.36 5.94 3.10
C PRO A 14 -8.84 6.99 2.12
N HIS A 15 -8.67 8.24 2.54
CA HIS A 15 -8.05 9.28 1.72
C HIS A 15 -6.53 9.12 1.65
N ALA A 16 -5.88 8.77 2.77
CA ALA A 16 -4.46 8.48 2.84
C ALA A 16 -4.08 7.28 1.96
N TYR A 17 -4.85 6.20 2.01
CA TYR A 17 -4.65 5.03 1.14
C TYR A 17 -4.72 5.39 -0.34
N LYS A 18 -5.78 6.10 -0.75
CA LYS A 18 -5.93 6.52 -2.15
C LYS A 18 -4.81 7.47 -2.58
N TYR A 19 -4.46 8.43 -1.73
CA TYR A 19 -3.44 9.42 -2.03
C TYR A 19 -2.04 8.80 -2.08
N ASN A 20 -1.69 7.92 -1.14
CA ASN A 20 -0.43 7.18 -1.13
C ASN A 20 -0.33 6.25 -2.35
N PHE A 21 -1.40 5.54 -2.68
CA PHE A 21 -1.46 4.71 -3.88
C PHE A 21 -1.20 5.53 -5.15
N LEU A 22 -1.93 6.63 -5.35
CA LEU A 22 -1.78 7.49 -6.52
C LEU A 22 -0.40 8.15 -6.57
N ASN A 23 0.13 8.59 -5.43
CA ASN A 23 1.47 9.18 -5.37
C ASN A 23 2.57 8.15 -5.67
N ALA A 24 2.46 6.93 -5.14
CA ALA A 24 3.42 5.86 -5.46
C ALA A 24 3.46 5.62 -6.98
N TRP A 25 2.29 5.48 -7.62
CA TRP A 25 2.19 5.34 -9.07
C TRP A 25 2.72 6.56 -9.82
N ARG A 26 2.47 7.77 -9.33
CA ARG A 26 2.98 9.01 -9.94
C ARG A 26 4.51 9.09 -9.85
N LEU A 27 5.09 8.78 -8.69
CA LEU A 27 6.53 8.79 -8.47
C LEU A 27 7.24 7.75 -9.35
N GLU A 28 6.70 6.53 -9.39
CA GLU A 28 7.24 5.47 -10.24
C GLU A 28 7.08 5.79 -11.73
N ALA A 29 5.95 6.39 -12.13
CA ALA A 29 5.76 6.87 -13.50
C ALA A 29 6.77 7.97 -13.87
N VAL A 30 7.10 8.89 -12.96
CA VAL A 30 8.15 9.90 -13.18
C VAL A 30 9.51 9.25 -13.32
N ARG A 31 9.85 8.27 -12.48
CA ARG A 31 11.10 7.51 -12.55
C ARG A 31 11.23 6.76 -13.88
N LEU A 32 10.18 6.09 -14.34
CA LEU A 32 10.17 5.34 -15.60
C LEU A 32 10.25 6.28 -16.81
N ARG A 33 9.51 7.40 -16.78
CA ARG A 33 9.58 8.42 -17.84
C ARG A 33 10.98 9.02 -17.96
N LYS A 34 11.68 9.29 -16.85
CA LYS A 34 13.08 9.75 -16.86
C LYS A 34 14.03 8.74 -17.53
N LYS A 35 13.67 7.46 -17.53
CA LYS A 35 14.43 6.37 -18.17
C LYS A 35 13.93 6.05 -19.59
N GLY A 36 12.92 6.75 -20.10
CA GLY A 36 12.29 6.47 -21.40
C GLY A 36 11.49 5.17 -21.44
N LEU A 37 11.06 4.66 -20.28
CA LEU A 37 10.39 3.36 -20.14
C LEU A 37 8.86 3.52 -19.99
N PRO A 38 8.06 2.54 -20.45
CA PRO A 38 6.62 2.57 -20.29
C PRO A 38 6.22 2.40 -18.82
N VAL A 39 5.18 3.13 -18.39
CA VAL A 39 4.65 3.07 -17.00
C VAL A 39 3.98 1.72 -16.72
N PHE A 40 3.33 1.13 -17.73
CA PHE A 40 2.79 -0.22 -17.66
C PHE A 40 3.75 -1.16 -18.38
N GLY A 41 4.69 -1.73 -17.61
CA GLY A 41 5.68 -2.65 -18.12
C GLY A 41 6.42 -3.35 -16.98
N TRP A 42 7.19 -4.38 -17.31
CA TRP A 42 7.92 -5.23 -16.35
C TRP A 42 8.94 -4.49 -15.47
N GLN A 43 9.34 -3.28 -15.87
CA GLN A 43 10.26 -2.45 -15.12
C GLN A 43 9.59 -1.61 -14.04
N ASN A 44 8.25 -1.61 -13.99
CA ASN A 44 7.50 -0.97 -12.91
C ASN A 44 7.51 -1.88 -11.68
N GLU A 45 8.21 -1.45 -10.63
CA GLU A 45 8.35 -2.22 -9.39
C GLU A 45 7.01 -2.41 -8.67
N LEU A 46 6.05 -1.48 -8.81
CA LEU A 46 4.73 -1.61 -8.17
C LEU A 46 3.96 -2.82 -8.68
N ILE A 47 4.10 -3.17 -9.97
CA ILE A 47 3.45 -4.35 -10.55
C ILE A 47 3.94 -5.62 -9.85
N TRP A 48 5.25 -5.73 -9.61
CA TRP A 48 5.83 -6.86 -8.90
C TRP A 48 5.37 -6.94 -7.45
N TRP A 49 5.25 -5.81 -6.75
CA TRP A 49 4.72 -5.79 -5.40
C TRP A 49 3.26 -6.23 -5.33
N TYR A 50 2.42 -5.82 -6.29
CA TYR A 50 1.03 -6.31 -6.37
C TYR A 50 0.97 -7.78 -6.71
N LEU A 51 1.79 -8.26 -7.65
CA LEU A 51 1.85 -9.68 -8.00
C LEU A 51 2.30 -10.54 -6.83
N LEU A 52 3.31 -10.10 -6.07
CA LEU A 52 3.76 -10.80 -4.87
C LEU A 52 2.66 -10.85 -3.81
N SER A 53 1.98 -9.72 -3.56
CA SER A 53 0.88 -9.66 -2.60
C SER A 53 -0.28 -10.58 -3.00
N LEU A 54 -0.61 -10.62 -4.29
CA LEU A 54 -1.62 -11.53 -4.84
C LEU A 54 -1.18 -12.99 -4.74
N ALA A 55 0.08 -13.29 -5.05
CA ALA A 55 0.64 -14.63 -4.94
C ALA A 55 0.63 -15.13 -3.48
N LEU A 56 0.93 -14.26 -2.52
CA LEU A 56 0.82 -14.59 -1.09
C LEU A 56 -0.63 -14.83 -0.70
N LEU A 57 -1.57 -13.97 -1.11
CA LEU A 57 -2.99 -14.17 -0.82
C LEU A 57 -3.49 -15.52 -1.37
N VAL A 58 -3.15 -15.85 -2.61
CA VAL A 58 -3.49 -17.13 -3.23
C VAL A 58 -2.78 -18.29 -2.53
N GLY A 59 -1.51 -18.14 -2.16
CA GLY A 59 -0.73 -19.15 -1.44
C GLY A 59 -1.31 -19.47 -0.06
N PHE A 60 -1.71 -18.45 0.70
CA PHE A 60 -2.42 -18.62 1.96
C PHE A 60 -3.80 -19.25 1.76
N GLY A 61 -4.51 -18.85 0.71
CA GLY A 61 -5.78 -19.45 0.32
C GLY A 61 -5.67 -20.92 -0.06
N TRP A 62 -4.56 -21.30 -0.71
CA TRP A 62 -4.30 -22.68 -1.09
C TRP A 62 -3.86 -23.53 0.11
N ALA A 63 -3.04 -22.98 1.01
CA ALA A 63 -2.52 -23.70 2.18
C ALA A 63 -3.54 -23.84 3.33
N PHE A 64 -4.36 -22.81 3.58
CA PHE A 64 -5.24 -22.73 4.75
C PHE A 64 -6.71 -22.44 4.39
N GLY A 65 -7.06 -22.49 3.10
CA GLY A 65 -8.40 -22.19 2.62
C GLY A 65 -8.79 -20.71 2.80
N TRP A 66 -10.10 -20.47 2.82
CA TRP A 66 -10.67 -19.13 3.01
C TRP A 66 -10.17 -18.43 4.29
N LEU A 67 -9.98 -19.17 5.37
CA LEU A 67 -9.47 -18.62 6.63
C LEU A 67 -8.04 -18.07 6.48
N GLY A 68 -7.19 -18.71 5.66
CA GLY A 68 -5.87 -18.21 5.31
C GLY A 68 -5.91 -16.85 4.61
N MET A 69 -6.83 -16.70 3.65
CA MET A 69 -7.02 -15.44 2.94
C MET A 69 -7.46 -14.32 3.90
N VAL A 70 -8.46 -14.59 4.75
CA VAL A 70 -8.96 -13.62 5.75
C VAL A 70 -7.86 -13.24 6.74
N PHE A 71 -7.09 -14.23 7.22
CA PHE A 71 -5.96 -13.97 8.10
C PHE A 71 -4.90 -13.09 7.44
N PHE A 72 -4.51 -13.40 6.19
CA PHE A 72 -3.54 -12.62 5.45
C PHE A 72 -4.00 -11.17 5.22
N LEU A 73 -5.27 -10.97 4.88
CA LEU A 73 -5.83 -9.62 4.72
C LEU A 73 -5.92 -8.88 6.06
N GLY A 74 -6.34 -9.57 7.13
CA GLY A 74 -6.42 -9.01 8.48
C GLY A 74 -5.06 -8.56 9.00
N GLN A 75 -4.03 -9.39 8.89
CA GLN A 75 -2.67 -9.00 9.30
C GLN A 75 -2.13 -7.85 8.44
N ALA A 76 -2.40 -7.85 7.13
CA ALA A 76 -1.94 -6.78 6.24
C ALA A 76 -2.57 -5.44 6.65
N PHE A 77 -3.86 -5.44 7.00
CA PHE A 77 -4.53 -4.26 7.51
C PHE A 77 -3.91 -3.74 8.82
N VAL A 78 -3.63 -4.63 9.77
CA VAL A 78 -2.95 -4.27 11.03
C VAL A 78 -1.55 -3.70 10.76
N ALA A 79 -0.77 -4.35 9.90
CA ALA A 79 0.58 -3.91 9.56
C ALA A 79 0.59 -2.50 8.94
N VAL A 80 -0.31 -2.22 8.00
CA VAL A 80 -0.39 -0.90 7.37
C VAL A 80 -0.87 0.16 8.36
N THR A 81 -1.86 -0.17 9.19
CA THR A 81 -2.34 0.75 10.24
C THR A 81 -1.23 1.09 11.23
N LEU A 82 -0.44 0.11 11.65
CA LEU A 82 0.68 0.32 12.55
C LEU A 82 1.76 1.22 11.93
N LEU A 83 2.08 1.01 10.64
CA LEU A 83 3.02 1.87 9.91
C LEU A 83 2.54 3.32 9.85
N GLU A 84 1.25 3.56 9.61
CA GLU A 84 0.69 4.91 9.64
C GLU A 84 0.73 5.55 11.03
N ILE A 85 0.48 4.78 12.09
CA ILE A 85 0.60 5.25 13.48
C ILE A 85 2.06 5.65 13.77
N ILE A 86 3.03 4.83 13.36
CA ILE A 86 4.46 5.14 13.54
C ILE A 86 4.81 6.42 12.78
N ASN A 87 4.40 6.53 11.52
CA ASN A 87 4.63 7.75 10.70
C ASN A 87 4.00 8.99 11.34
N TYR A 88 2.83 8.85 11.97
CA TYR A 88 2.20 9.94 12.72
C TYR A 88 3.04 10.31 13.94
N VAL A 89 3.46 9.34 14.74
CA VAL A 89 4.30 9.60 15.92
C VAL A 89 5.64 10.21 15.52
N GLU A 90 6.28 9.77 14.44
CA GLU A 90 7.55 10.35 13.97
C GLU A 90 7.38 11.80 13.46
N HIS A 91 6.20 12.16 12.95
CA HIS A 91 5.94 13.51 12.47
C HIS A 91 5.46 14.48 13.57
N TYR A 92 4.90 13.97 14.67
CA TYR A 92 4.26 14.76 15.74
C TYR A 92 4.84 14.54 17.15
N GLY A 93 5.73 13.56 17.34
CA GLY A 93 6.49 13.31 18.55
C GLY A 93 7.87 13.96 18.49
#